data_AF-A0A2V9KB76-F1
#
_entry.id   AF-A0A2V9KB76-F1
#
_cell.length_a   1.000
_cell.length_b   1.000
_cell.length_c   1.000
_cell.angle_alpha   90.00
_cell.angle_beta   90.00
_cell.angle_gamma   90.00
#
_symmetry.space_group_name_H-M   'P 1'
#
loop_
_entity.id
_entity.type
_entity.pdbx_description
1 polymer ?
#
loop_
_entity_poly.entity_id
_entity_poly.type
_entity_poly.pdbx_seq_one_letter_code
_entity_poly.pdbx_strand_id
1 'polypeptide(L)'
;MRRPALALSLATVLVTAGCSRTAPQVAPSAAPASAQRVPPFRERVGPAEELPKPLPAASFADRPVVARAYRIAGEIPKVLAQQPCYCACEALGHGSLLECFATEHGAG
;
A
#
# COMPACT_ATOMS: atom_id res chain seq x y z
N MET A 1 18.50 -52.71 -66.81
CA MET A 1 19.66 -53.42 -66.22
C MET A 1 19.46 -53.49 -64.70
N ARG A 2 19.88 -54.59 -64.08
CA ARG A 2 19.58 -55.05 -62.71
C ARG A 2 20.48 -54.39 -61.65
N ARG A 3 19.91 -54.11 -60.45
CA ARG A 3 20.37 -54.25 -59.00
C ARG A 3 21.87 -54.04 -58.66
N PRO A 4 22.31 -53.57 -57.45
CA PRO A 4 21.77 -53.98 -56.11
C PRO A 4 21.96 -53.03 -54.88
N ALA A 5 21.39 -53.50 -53.75
CA ALA A 5 21.77 -53.46 -52.31
C ALA A 5 22.51 -52.24 -51.71
N LEU A 6 22.02 -51.58 -50.65
CA LEU A 6 21.81 -51.99 -49.24
C LEU A 6 23.11 -52.09 -48.42
N ALA A 7 23.01 -51.62 -47.16
CA ALA A 7 23.97 -51.65 -46.03
C ALA A 7 24.86 -50.39 -45.91
N LEU A 8 25.12 -49.82 -44.74
CA LEU A 8 25.00 -50.30 -43.36
C LEU A 8 24.92 -49.11 -42.41
N SER A 9 24.13 -49.27 -41.35
CA SER A 9 23.96 -48.36 -40.21
C SER A 9 25.28 -47.94 -39.55
N LEU A 10 25.34 -46.73 -39.01
CA LEU A 10 25.99 -46.52 -37.71
C LEU A 10 25.34 -45.33 -36.99
N ALA A 11 24.76 -45.64 -35.84
CA ALA A 11 24.20 -44.67 -34.91
C ALA A 11 25.29 -43.71 -34.41
N THR A 12 24.98 -42.43 -34.30
CA THR A 12 25.61 -41.61 -33.27
C THR A 12 24.54 -40.79 -32.58
N VAL A 13 24.37 -41.20 -31.34
CA VAL A 13 23.42 -40.78 -30.34
C VAL A 13 24.00 -39.55 -29.61
N LEU A 14 23.10 -38.73 -29.03
CA LEU A 14 23.34 -37.77 -27.93
C LEU A 14 24.03 -36.44 -28.32
N VAL A 15 23.67 -35.26 -27.82
CA VAL A 15 22.83 -34.80 -26.72
C VAL A 15 22.33 -33.41 -27.15
N THR A 16 21.02 -33.17 -27.28
CA THR A 16 20.52 -31.79 -27.19
C THR A 16 20.60 -31.39 -25.72
N ALA A 17 21.68 -30.70 -25.34
CA ALA A 17 21.78 -30.02 -24.06
C ALA A 17 20.76 -28.87 -24.02
N GLY A 18 19.49 -29.23 -23.92
CA GLY A 18 18.42 -28.32 -23.59
C GLY A 18 18.63 -27.89 -22.14
N CYS A 19 19.07 -26.65 -21.95
CA CYS A 19 19.00 -25.97 -20.66
C CYS A 19 17.52 -25.78 -20.29
N SER A 20 16.85 -26.85 -19.88
CA SER A 20 15.59 -26.78 -19.15
C SER A 20 15.91 -26.20 -17.78
N ARG A 21 15.91 -24.87 -17.69
CA ARG A 21 15.82 -24.19 -16.39
C ARG A 21 14.45 -24.51 -15.83
N THR A 22 14.36 -25.57 -15.05
CA THR A 22 13.28 -25.73 -14.09
C THR A 22 13.47 -24.63 -13.05
N ALA A 23 12.89 -23.46 -13.33
CA ALA A 23 12.71 -22.45 -12.29
C ALA A 23 11.88 -23.11 -11.19
N PRO A 24 12.30 -23.06 -9.91
CA PRO A 24 11.47 -23.48 -8.81
C PRO A 24 10.11 -22.78 -8.96
N GLN A 25 9.07 -23.57 -9.21
CA GLN A 25 7.72 -23.05 -9.18
C GLN A 25 7.46 -22.73 -7.71
N VAL A 26 7.67 -21.48 -7.34
CA VAL A 26 7.26 -20.97 -6.03
C VAL A 26 5.74 -21.05 -6.06
N ALA A 27 5.18 -22.12 -5.48
CA ALA A 27 3.75 -22.22 -5.26
C ALA A 27 3.31 -20.92 -4.58
N PRO A 28 2.19 -20.29 -5.00
CA PRO A 28 1.64 -19.17 -4.27
C PRO A 28 1.44 -19.65 -2.83
N SER A 29 2.27 -19.14 -1.92
CA SER A 29 2.07 -19.39 -0.50
C SER A 29 0.71 -18.79 -0.19
N ALA A 30 -0.27 -19.66 0.07
CA ALA A 30 -1.54 -19.27 0.66
C ALA A 30 -1.28 -18.88 2.11
N ALA A 31 -0.47 -17.84 2.33
CA ALA A 31 -0.57 -17.06 3.54
C ALA A 31 -2.00 -16.51 3.57
N PRO A 32 -2.70 -16.54 4.72
CA PRO A 32 -3.94 -15.82 4.83
C PRO A 32 -3.62 -14.38 4.46
N ALA A 33 -4.24 -13.87 3.39
CA ALA A 33 -4.27 -12.46 3.16
C ALA A 33 -5.00 -11.86 4.36
N SER A 34 -4.27 -11.43 5.39
CA SER A 34 -4.68 -10.25 6.12
C SER A 34 -4.61 -9.12 5.09
N ALA A 35 -5.64 -9.06 4.23
CA ALA A 35 -5.85 -7.93 3.36
C ALA A 35 -5.88 -6.74 4.31
N GLN A 36 -4.78 -5.99 4.33
CA GLN A 36 -4.55 -4.98 5.33
C GLN A 36 -5.61 -3.92 5.08
N ARG A 37 -6.66 -3.94 5.91
CA ARG A 37 -7.83 -3.08 5.74
C ARG A 37 -7.31 -1.65 5.72
N VAL A 38 -7.61 -0.90 4.67
CA VAL A 38 -7.35 0.54 4.65
C VAL A 38 -8.07 1.14 5.85
N PRO A 39 -7.37 1.83 6.77
CA PRO A 39 -8.01 2.45 7.93
C PRO A 39 -9.09 3.46 7.51
N PRO A 40 -9.99 3.88 8.41
CA PRO A 40 -11.09 4.76 8.05
C PRO A 40 -10.61 6.10 7.46
N PHE A 41 -11.31 6.52 6.41
CA PHE A 41 -11.19 7.81 5.75
C PHE A 41 -12.54 8.20 5.14
N ARG A 42 -12.71 9.46 4.75
CA ARG A 42 -13.93 9.94 4.08
C ARG A 42 -13.75 9.90 2.57
N GLU A 43 -14.47 9.01 1.88
CA GLU A 43 -14.43 8.95 0.41
C GLU A 43 -15.01 10.22 -0.25
N ARG A 44 -16.07 10.77 0.35
CA ARG A 44 -16.72 12.02 -0.08
C ARG A 44 -16.66 13.03 1.06
N VAL A 45 -16.27 14.26 0.73
CA VAL A 45 -16.10 15.35 1.69
C VAL A 45 -16.99 16.52 1.31
N GLY A 46 -17.89 16.90 2.21
CA GLY A 46 -18.79 18.05 2.08
C GLY A 46 -18.07 19.41 2.18
N PRO A 47 -18.79 20.51 2.45
CA PRO A 47 -18.20 21.80 2.80
C PRO A 47 -17.20 21.70 3.96
N ALA A 48 -16.18 22.56 3.98
CA ALA A 48 -15.12 22.49 5.00
C ALA A 48 -15.62 22.87 6.39
N GLU A 49 -16.67 23.69 6.45
CA GLU A 49 -17.32 24.22 7.64
C GLU A 49 -18.03 23.14 8.47
N GLU A 50 -18.39 22.03 7.81
CA GLU A 50 -19.01 20.84 8.42
C GLU A 50 -17.98 19.83 8.94
N LEU A 51 -16.69 20.05 8.68
CA LEU A 51 -15.63 19.16 9.12
C LEU A 51 -15.15 19.49 10.54
N PRO A 52 -14.60 18.50 11.28
CA PRO A 52 -13.86 18.77 12.50
C PRO A 52 -12.80 19.83 12.28
N LYS A 53 -12.74 20.82 13.17
CA LYS A 53 -11.78 21.92 13.07
C LYS A 53 -10.50 21.51 13.78
N PRO A 54 -9.34 21.56 13.09
CA PRO A 54 -8.06 21.44 13.75
C PRO A 54 -7.88 22.46 14.88
N LEU A 55 -7.17 22.10 15.94
CA LEU A 55 -6.79 23.05 16.96
C LEU A 55 -5.94 24.18 16.34
N PRO A 56 -6.07 25.42 16.84
CA PRO A 56 -5.29 26.53 16.31
C PRO A 56 -3.79 26.31 16.56
N ALA A 57 -2.97 26.61 15.56
CA ALA A 57 -1.51 26.48 15.65
C ALA A 57 -0.89 27.23 16.84
N ALA A 58 -1.53 28.33 17.28
CA ALA A 58 -1.10 29.12 18.42
C ALA A 58 -1.14 28.33 19.75
N SER A 59 -1.95 27.26 19.86
CA SER A 59 -1.94 26.36 21.02
C SER A 59 -0.62 25.61 21.18
N PHE A 60 0.23 25.60 20.16
CA PHE A 60 1.50 24.87 20.13
C PHE A 60 2.69 25.80 19.90
N ALA A 61 2.59 27.06 20.33
CA ALA A 61 3.60 28.09 20.06
C ALA A 61 5.02 27.72 20.57
N ASP A 62 5.11 26.92 21.62
CA ASP A 62 6.33 26.37 22.21
C ASP A 62 6.93 25.19 21.41
N ARG A 63 6.16 24.61 20.48
CA ARG A 63 6.53 23.47 19.63
C ARG A 63 6.40 23.84 18.14
N PRO A 64 7.41 24.51 17.54
CA PRO A 64 7.30 25.10 16.19
C PRO A 64 6.92 24.12 15.07
N VAL A 65 7.39 22.86 15.15
CA VAL A 65 7.04 21.82 14.18
C VAL A 65 5.59 21.39 14.31
N VAL A 66 5.11 21.24 15.55
CA VAL A 66 3.71 20.91 15.84
C VAL A 66 2.80 22.06 15.42
N ALA A 67 3.10 23.30 15.79
CA ALA A 67 2.34 24.47 15.36
C ALA A 67 2.22 24.54 13.83
N ARG A 68 3.32 24.25 13.10
CA ARG A 68 3.31 24.18 11.64
C ARG A 68 2.37 23.09 11.12
N ALA A 69 2.38 21.90 11.72
CA ALA A 69 1.50 20.80 11.33
C ALA A 69 0.02 21.16 11.53
N TYR A 70 -0.34 21.75 12.69
CA TYR A 70 -1.71 22.17 12.97
C TYR A 70 -2.17 23.33 12.08
N ARG A 71 -1.27 24.27 11.73
CA ARG A 71 -1.57 25.32 10.75
C ARG A 71 -1.93 24.71 9.38
N ILE A 72 -1.09 23.79 8.88
CA ILE A 72 -1.34 23.10 7.61
C ILE A 72 -2.65 22.33 7.69
N ALA A 73 -2.92 21.62 8.80
CA ALA A 73 -4.17 20.91 8.97
C ALA A 73 -5.40 21.82 8.82
N GLY A 74 -5.34 23.03 9.38
CA GLY A 74 -6.39 24.05 9.21
C GLY A 74 -6.51 24.60 7.80
N GLU A 75 -5.44 24.61 7.00
CA GLU A 75 -5.43 25.04 5.59
C GLU A 75 -5.99 23.97 4.64
N ILE A 76 -5.83 22.68 4.97
CA ILE A 76 -6.24 21.56 4.10
C ILE A 76 -7.16 20.52 4.78
N PRO A 77 -8.22 20.92 5.50
CA PRO A 77 -9.03 19.99 6.29
C PRO A 77 -9.71 18.93 5.41
N LYS A 78 -10.11 19.29 4.17
CA LYS A 78 -10.72 18.35 3.24
C LYS A 78 -9.76 17.23 2.81
N VAL A 79 -8.48 17.56 2.62
CA VAL A 79 -7.46 16.58 2.25
C VAL A 79 -7.25 15.61 3.40
N LEU A 80 -7.11 16.12 4.64
CA LEU A 80 -6.95 15.28 5.82
C LEU A 80 -8.17 14.41 6.11
N ALA A 81 -9.38 14.89 5.78
CA ALA A 81 -10.58 14.08 5.88
C ALA A 81 -10.56 12.86 4.95
N GLN A 82 -9.83 12.94 3.83
CA GLN A 82 -9.64 11.83 2.89
C GLN A 82 -8.42 10.96 3.20
N GLN A 83 -7.56 11.35 4.16
CA GLN A 83 -6.41 10.55 4.53
C GLN A 83 -6.79 9.49 5.59
N PRO A 84 -6.35 8.23 5.42
CA PRO A 84 -6.58 7.19 6.41
C PRO A 84 -5.96 7.50 7.78
N CYS A 85 -6.68 7.16 8.85
CA CYS A 85 -6.16 7.24 10.22
C CYS A 85 -5.45 5.94 10.62
N TYR A 86 -4.12 5.92 10.58
CA TYR A 86 -3.33 4.73 10.89
C TYR A 86 -3.15 4.44 12.39
N CYS A 87 -3.76 5.23 13.27
CA CYS A 87 -3.68 5.03 14.73
C CYS A 87 -4.54 3.87 15.24
N ALA A 88 -5.40 3.28 14.40
CA ALA A 88 -6.35 2.22 14.79
C ALA A 88 -7.34 2.62 15.91
N CYS A 89 -7.68 3.91 16.00
CA CYS A 89 -8.59 4.47 17.02
C CYS A 89 -10.06 4.55 16.56
N GLU A 90 -10.46 3.78 15.55
CA GLU A 90 -11.81 3.83 14.95
C GLU A 90 -12.93 3.58 15.99
N ALA A 91 -12.67 2.73 16.97
CA ALA A 91 -13.59 2.42 18.06
C ALA A 91 -13.91 3.63 18.96
N LEU A 92 -13.09 4.69 18.92
CA LEU A 92 -13.32 5.95 19.63
C LEU A 92 -14.16 6.96 18.81
N GLY A 93 -14.61 6.57 17.62
CA GLY A 93 -15.42 7.40 16.73
C GLY A 93 -14.63 8.28 15.76
N HIS A 94 -13.31 8.08 15.63
CA HIS A 94 -12.49 8.82 14.65
C HIS A 94 -12.65 8.23 13.24
N GLY A 95 -12.91 9.11 12.26
CA GLY A 95 -13.24 8.70 10.89
C GLY A 95 -12.16 8.97 9.84
N SER A 96 -11.11 9.72 10.16
CA SER A 96 -10.01 10.06 9.25
C SER A 96 -8.82 10.66 10.01
N LEU A 97 -7.75 11.01 9.29
CA LEU A 97 -6.61 11.75 9.86
C LEU A 97 -7.02 13.12 10.41
N LEU A 98 -8.09 13.73 9.91
CA LEU A 98 -8.53 15.05 10.35
C LEU A 98 -8.88 15.09 11.84
N GLU A 99 -9.52 14.04 12.38
CA GLU A 99 -9.87 13.95 13.80
C GLU A 99 -8.64 13.96 14.72
N CYS A 100 -7.47 13.50 14.26
CA CYS A 100 -6.22 13.60 15.03
C CYS A 100 -5.83 15.07 15.31
N PHE A 101 -6.14 15.97 14.38
CA PHE A 101 -5.82 17.39 14.50
C PHE A 101 -6.92 18.19 15.20
N ALA A 102 -8.12 17.64 15.38
CA ALA A 102 -9.20 18.28 16.15
C ALA A 102 -8.96 18.24 17.68
N THR A 103 -7.94 17.49 18.12
CA THR A 103 -7.48 17.39 19.50
C THR A 103 -5.96 17.56 19.56
N GLU A 104 -5.35 17.43 20.73
CA GLU A 104 -3.88 17.47 20.87
C GLU A 104 -3.19 16.17 20.42
N HIS A 105 -3.94 15.14 19.99
CA HIS A 105 -3.38 13.83 19.64
C HIS A 105 -2.33 13.89 18.52
N GLY A 106 -2.52 14.74 17.51
CA GLY A 106 -1.54 14.96 16.44
C GLY A 106 -0.25 15.66 16.88
N ALA A 107 -0.15 16.08 18.15
CA ALA A 107 1.02 16.77 18.70
C ALA A 107 2.09 15.85 19.29
N GLY A 108 1.85 14.53 19.31
CA GLY A 108 2.72 13.52 19.92
C GLY A 108 2.32 13.14 21.34
#